data_AF-A0A0Q8X0E7-F1
#
_entry.id   AF-A0A0Q8X0E7-F1
#
_cell.length_a   1.000
_cell.length_b   1.000
_cell.length_c   1.000
_cell.angle_alpha   90.00
_cell.angle_beta   90.00
_cell.angle_gamma   90.00
#
_symmetry.space_group_name_H-M   'P 1'
#
loop_
_entity.id
_entity.type
_entity.pdbx_description
1 polymer ?
#
loop_
_entity_poly.entity_id
_entity_poly.type
_entity_poly.pdbx_seq_one_letter_code
_entity_poly.pdbx_strand_id
1 'polypeptide(L)'
;MRCWAALSGVGLVASLLLVAPQLADASGALPERAATASAASALLSTDGVADYWTPARMRSAVPMDLDADGDAIAGSGPATGTTRARAATLTAPRSVGKLFFTTAQGNAVCSAAALNTAQKNVVITAGHCANSGGVPNLLGCSKGRYYTNFLFVPRYANGSAPDGQWVGTRAVTHQQWISECDAFEFDQALIEVAPRNGRNLVDVVGGNGVAWNFPAEQADINVWGWPAETPYDGMTVKRCHGTTTELDANGDAFLSCPMTGGASGGPWFVGMVGSNVGYIWAVTSRRTTTGPAYVLAYPIGDSIRTLLADARLNARTVASSSTTTSTTTSTSPTRAVTGLSVTPNHSVIGRGQLVVLRIRSAARRWVAIDASRRSARGPWTRVATRWASASGTVAVSQRLVRVGYRWYRVRNAAGRQVVVRVRINVCPLPAQRSAAVVDNTGCTGPTS
;
A
#
# COMPACT_ATOMS: atom_id res chain seq x y z
N MET A 1 -76.50 53.62 29.72
CA MET A 1 -75.73 54.49 28.80
C MET A 1 -74.93 53.59 27.87
N ARG A 2 -74.98 53.90 26.57
CA ARG A 2 -74.36 53.14 25.46
C ARG A 2 -72.83 53.25 25.51
N CYS A 3 -72.09 52.20 25.14
CA CYS A 3 -71.19 52.21 23.98
C CYS A 3 -70.49 50.86 23.76
N TRP A 4 -70.32 50.54 22.48
CA TRP A 4 -69.73 49.34 21.90
C TRP A 4 -68.19 49.41 21.83
N ALA A 5 -67.53 48.24 21.85
CA ALA A 5 -66.43 47.93 20.92
C ALA A 5 -66.20 46.40 20.87
N ALA A 6 -66.43 45.83 19.69
CA ALA A 6 -65.97 44.51 19.28
C ALA A 6 -64.56 44.65 18.66
N LEU A 7 -63.74 43.59 18.74
CA LEU A 7 -62.69 43.16 17.78
C LEU A 7 -62.03 41.90 18.40
N SER A 8 -62.39 40.71 17.93
CA SER A 8 -61.75 39.98 16.82
C SER A 8 -60.64 39.04 17.31
N GLY A 9 -60.99 37.77 17.45
CA GLY A 9 -60.05 36.68 17.66
C GLY A 9 -59.25 36.39 16.40
N VAL A 10 -57.93 36.25 16.57
CA VAL A 10 -57.02 35.66 15.60
C VAL A 10 -56.43 34.43 16.26
N GLY A 11 -56.93 33.25 15.89
CA GLY A 11 -56.31 31.98 16.22
C GLY A 11 -55.07 31.80 15.37
N LEU A 12 -53.89 31.92 15.99
CA LEU A 12 -52.61 31.57 15.38
C LEU A 12 -52.54 30.05 15.25
N VAL A 13 -52.78 29.53 14.03
CA VAL A 13 -52.43 28.16 13.66
C VAL A 13 -50.92 28.13 13.46
N ALA A 14 -50.18 27.67 14.47
CA ALA A 14 -48.76 27.41 14.35
C ALA A 14 -48.54 26.20 13.42
N SER A 15 -48.22 26.45 12.16
CA SER A 15 -47.72 25.42 11.25
C SER A 15 -46.35 24.95 11.74
N LEU A 16 -46.32 23.83 12.47
CA LEU A 16 -45.07 23.09 12.70
C LEU A 16 -44.55 22.57 11.35
N LEU A 17 -43.58 23.26 10.78
CA LEU A 17 -42.67 22.68 9.79
C LEU A 17 -41.84 21.62 10.52
N LEU A 18 -42.22 20.35 10.35
CA LEU A 18 -41.35 19.21 10.64
C LEU A 18 -40.15 19.28 9.71
N VAL A 19 -39.09 19.95 10.17
CA VAL A 19 -37.75 19.74 9.62
C VAL A 19 -37.33 18.35 10.09
N ALA A 20 -37.56 17.34 9.24
CA ALA A 20 -36.96 16.04 9.45
C ALA A 20 -35.44 16.23 9.49
N PRO A 21 -34.73 15.75 10.52
CA PRO A 21 -33.27 15.76 10.48
C PRO A 21 -32.86 14.87 9.30
N GLN A 22 -32.21 15.47 8.30
CA GLN A 22 -31.48 14.69 7.31
C GLN A 22 -30.38 13.96 8.08
N LEU A 23 -30.59 12.66 8.29
CA LEU A 23 -29.50 11.76 8.63
C LEU A 23 -28.50 11.85 7.47
N ALA A 24 -27.46 12.64 7.65
CA ALA A 24 -26.29 12.58 6.80
C ALA A 24 -25.80 11.12 6.88
N ASP A 25 -25.88 10.41 5.75
CA ASP A 25 -25.22 9.13 5.59
C ASP A 25 -23.74 9.37 5.88
N ALA A 26 -23.28 8.95 7.05
CA ALA A 26 -21.87 8.81 7.39
C ALA A 26 -21.29 7.65 6.56
N SER A 27 -21.28 7.84 5.25
CA SER A 27 -20.47 7.08 4.32
C SER A 27 -19.06 7.64 4.46
N GLY A 28 -18.25 6.98 5.29
CA GLY A 28 -16.82 7.25 5.42
C GLY A 28 -16.13 7.10 4.06
N ALA A 29 -16.14 8.17 3.29
CA ALA A 29 -15.25 8.35 2.16
C ALA A 29 -13.94 8.87 2.73
N LEU A 30 -12.87 8.07 2.57
CA LEU A 30 -11.50 8.58 2.75
C LEU A 30 -11.33 9.84 1.89
N PRO A 31 -10.61 10.87 2.37
CA PRO A 31 -10.52 12.15 1.69
C PRO A 31 -9.99 12.00 0.24
N GLU A 32 -10.54 12.82 -0.65
CA GLU A 32 -10.32 12.91 -2.09
C GLU A 32 -8.84 13.07 -2.53
N ARG A 33 -7.94 13.31 -1.57
CA ARG A 33 -6.49 13.52 -1.76
C ARG A 33 -5.76 12.31 -2.36
N ALA A 34 -6.22 11.08 -2.10
CA ALA A 34 -5.60 9.87 -2.64
C ALA A 34 -5.67 9.77 -4.19
N ALA A 35 -6.64 10.43 -4.83
CA ALA A 35 -6.84 10.37 -6.29
C ALA A 35 -5.81 11.18 -7.10
N THR A 36 -4.97 11.99 -6.45
CA THR A 36 -3.95 12.86 -7.09
C THR A 36 -2.51 12.52 -6.69
N ALA A 37 -2.30 11.40 -6.00
CA ALA A 37 -0.97 10.95 -5.59
C ALA A 37 -0.08 10.64 -6.80
N SER A 38 1.12 11.21 -6.84
CA SER A 38 2.11 10.92 -7.89
C SER A 38 3.40 10.36 -7.29
N ALA A 39 4.15 9.60 -8.08
CA ALA A 39 5.42 9.02 -7.66
C ALA A 39 6.58 9.94 -8.06
N ALA A 40 7.58 10.04 -7.20
CA ALA A 40 8.89 10.59 -7.49
C ALA A 40 9.94 9.52 -7.22
N SER A 41 11.09 9.63 -7.90
CA SER A 41 12.18 8.69 -7.68
C SER A 41 13.56 9.30 -7.88
N ALA A 42 14.56 8.65 -7.30
CA ALA A 42 15.98 8.93 -7.53
C ALA A 42 16.74 7.64 -7.80
N LEU A 43 17.58 7.67 -8.84
CA LEU A 43 18.59 6.64 -9.07
C LEU A 43 19.66 6.75 -7.99
N LEU A 44 20.10 5.60 -7.50
CA LEU A 44 21.10 5.48 -6.45
C LEU A 44 22.39 4.92 -7.05
N SER A 45 23.53 5.49 -6.65
CA SER A 45 24.81 4.86 -6.95
C SER A 45 24.91 3.52 -6.23
N THR A 46 25.31 2.48 -6.96
CA THR A 46 25.61 1.16 -6.42
C THR A 46 27.08 0.96 -6.10
N ASP A 47 27.93 1.88 -6.57
CA ASP A 47 29.37 1.72 -6.56
C ASP A 47 29.90 1.72 -5.13
N GLY A 48 30.59 0.65 -4.75
CA GLY A 48 31.21 0.52 -3.43
C GLY A 48 30.23 0.39 -2.25
N VAL A 49 28.90 0.34 -2.47
CA VAL A 49 27.91 0.28 -1.37
C VAL A 49 28.07 -0.99 -0.52
N ALA A 50 28.34 -2.13 -1.16
CA ALA A 50 28.56 -3.39 -0.44
C ALA A 50 29.81 -3.32 0.47
N ASP A 51 30.90 -2.71 0.00
CA ASP A 51 32.14 -2.55 0.77
C ASP A 51 32.02 -1.43 1.81
N TYR A 52 31.18 -0.42 1.54
CA TYR A 52 30.89 0.66 2.46
C TYR A 52 30.27 0.12 3.75
N TRP A 53 29.34 -0.84 3.69
CA TRP A 53 28.67 -1.38 4.87
C TRP A 53 29.44 -2.49 5.57
N THR A 54 30.47 -2.09 6.31
CA THR A 54 31.16 -2.99 7.23
C THR A 54 30.26 -3.38 8.41
N PRO A 55 30.50 -4.53 9.07
CA PRO A 55 29.79 -4.88 10.31
C PRO A 55 29.86 -3.80 11.40
N ALA A 56 30.96 -3.04 11.47
CA ALA A 56 31.10 -1.94 12.40
C ALA A 56 30.14 -0.79 12.08
N ARG A 57 30.06 -0.36 10.81
CA ARG A 57 29.13 0.69 10.35
C ARG A 57 27.67 0.26 10.50
N MET A 58 27.35 -0.99 10.18
CA MET A 58 26.01 -1.54 10.42
C MET A 58 25.66 -1.55 11.92
N ARG A 59 26.64 -1.85 12.78
CA ARG A 59 26.44 -1.86 14.24
C ARG A 59 26.25 -0.46 14.81
N SER A 60 26.93 0.56 14.28
CA SER A 60 26.90 1.93 14.81
C SER A 60 25.87 2.84 14.16
N ALA A 61 25.10 2.35 13.19
CA ALA A 61 24.13 3.17 12.46
C ALA A 61 22.95 3.56 13.37
N VAL A 62 22.52 4.81 13.25
CA VAL A 62 21.55 5.48 14.12
C VAL A 62 20.12 5.25 13.61
N PRO A 63 19.14 4.90 14.45
CA PRO A 63 17.77 4.73 13.99
C PRO A 63 17.17 6.03 13.44
N MET A 64 16.37 5.91 12.37
CA MET A 64 15.35 6.92 12.10
C MET A 64 14.16 6.68 13.03
N ASP A 65 13.62 7.77 13.57
CA ASP A 65 12.48 7.74 14.48
C ASP A 65 11.70 9.04 14.38
N LEU A 66 10.37 8.92 14.45
CA LEU A 66 9.43 10.02 14.43
C LEU A 66 8.46 9.83 15.59
N ASP A 67 8.17 10.89 16.33
CA ASP A 67 7.14 10.85 17.37
C ASP A 67 5.72 10.86 16.76
N ALA A 68 4.70 10.87 17.62
CA ALA A 68 3.31 10.81 17.16
C ALA A 68 2.91 12.00 16.27
N ASP A 69 3.49 13.17 16.54
CA ASP A 69 3.25 14.40 15.79
C ASP A 69 4.09 14.48 14.50
N GLY A 70 5.02 13.52 14.33
CA GLY A 70 5.88 13.41 13.16
C GLY A 70 7.17 14.20 13.27
N ASP A 71 7.49 14.70 14.47
CA ASP A 71 8.76 15.35 14.73
C ASP A 71 9.88 14.30 14.80
N ALA A 72 11.01 14.65 14.17
CA ALA A 72 12.18 13.79 14.18
C ALA A 72 12.74 13.66 15.60
N ILE A 73 12.76 12.44 16.12
CA ILE A 73 13.42 12.14 17.38
C ILE A 73 14.90 11.96 17.09
N ALA A 74 15.74 12.67 17.83
CA ALA A 74 17.19 12.49 17.71
C ALA A 74 17.57 11.06 18.12
N GLY A 75 17.90 10.23 17.12
CA GLY A 75 18.30 8.86 17.36
C GLY A 75 19.50 8.81 18.29
N SER A 76 19.36 8.08 19.39
CA SER A 76 20.49 7.72 20.22
C SER A 76 21.23 6.55 19.56
N GLY A 77 22.56 6.60 19.53
CA GLY A 77 23.36 5.48 19.02
C GLY A 77 22.96 4.19 19.74
N PRO A 78 23.06 3.01 19.08
CA PRO A 78 22.61 1.75 19.65
C PRO A 78 23.27 1.50 21.00
N ALA A 79 22.48 1.03 21.97
CA ALA A 79 22.91 0.88 23.36
C ALA A 79 24.23 0.09 23.44
N THR A 80 25.28 0.73 23.97
CA THR A 80 26.56 0.08 24.24
C THR A 80 26.47 -0.70 25.55
N GLY A 81 26.02 -1.94 25.46
CA GLY A 81 26.12 -2.91 26.53
C GLY A 81 25.01 -2.85 27.59
N THR A 82 24.15 -3.86 27.60
CA THR A 82 23.61 -4.47 28.82
C THR A 82 23.40 -5.96 28.57
N THR A 83 23.60 -6.75 29.62
CA THR A 83 23.52 -8.22 29.63
C THR A 83 22.27 -8.76 28.94
N ARG A 84 22.50 -9.64 27.96
CA ARG A 84 21.49 -10.35 27.18
C ARG A 84 20.62 -11.19 28.11
N ALA A 85 19.40 -10.74 28.43
CA ALA A 85 18.37 -11.68 28.82
C ALA A 85 18.22 -12.70 27.68
N ARG A 86 18.30 -13.99 28.01
CA ARG A 86 18.27 -15.12 27.08
C ARG A 86 16.86 -15.34 26.54
N ALA A 87 16.26 -14.30 25.94
CA ALA A 87 15.00 -14.43 25.21
C ALA A 87 15.24 -15.33 23.99
N ALA A 88 14.25 -16.16 23.66
CA ALA A 88 14.29 -16.99 22.46
C ALA A 88 14.65 -16.11 21.25
N THR A 89 15.64 -16.53 20.46
CA THR A 89 16.06 -15.78 19.28
C THR A 89 14.96 -15.88 18.23
N LEU A 90 14.14 -14.83 18.16
CA LEU A 90 13.11 -14.72 17.13
C LEU A 90 13.80 -14.66 15.77
N THR A 91 13.27 -15.42 14.81
CA THR A 91 13.72 -15.37 13.42
C THR A 91 12.65 -14.64 12.62
N ALA A 92 13.05 -13.60 11.89
CA ALA A 92 12.14 -12.86 11.03
C ALA A 92 11.67 -13.75 9.86
N PRO A 93 10.49 -13.49 9.27
CA PRO A 93 10.14 -14.04 7.97
C PRO A 93 11.27 -13.74 6.98
N ARG A 94 11.62 -14.68 6.08
CA ARG A 94 12.75 -14.49 5.15
C ARG A 94 12.64 -13.21 4.33
N SER A 95 11.42 -12.79 3.99
CA SER A 95 11.14 -11.58 3.22
C SER A 95 11.33 -10.28 4.00
N VAL A 96 11.62 -10.31 5.30
CA VAL A 96 11.69 -9.13 6.19
C VAL A 96 13.12 -8.93 6.67
N GLY A 97 13.59 -7.68 6.67
CA GLY A 97 14.99 -7.36 6.93
C GLY A 97 15.23 -5.96 7.49
N LYS A 98 16.48 -5.75 7.90
CA LYS A 98 16.97 -4.44 8.31
C LYS A 98 17.42 -3.66 7.07
N LEU A 99 17.12 -2.37 7.04
CA LEU A 99 17.50 -1.45 5.99
C LEU A 99 18.55 -0.48 6.52
N PHE A 100 19.69 -0.39 5.84
CA PHE A 100 20.77 0.55 6.13
C PHE A 100 20.88 1.58 5.01
N PHE A 101 21.20 2.83 5.34
CA PHE A 101 21.38 3.92 4.38
C PHE A 101 22.18 5.06 5.00
N THR A 102 22.58 6.04 4.19
CA THR A 102 23.33 7.22 4.63
C THR A 102 22.48 8.48 4.42
N THR A 103 22.23 9.20 5.50
CA THR A 103 21.60 10.54 5.52
C THR A 103 22.65 11.64 5.56
N ALA A 104 22.23 12.90 5.58
CA ALA A 104 23.14 14.03 5.79
C ALA A 104 23.81 14.01 7.19
N GLN A 105 23.17 13.36 8.16
CA GLN A 105 23.63 13.24 9.55
C GLN A 105 24.52 12.02 9.79
N GLY A 106 24.56 11.07 8.84
CA GLY A 106 25.42 9.89 8.92
C GLY A 106 24.70 8.60 8.55
N ASN A 107 25.21 7.48 9.07
CA ASN A 107 24.64 6.16 8.79
C ASN A 107 23.39 5.93 9.63
N ALA A 108 22.32 5.53 8.95
CA ALA A 108 21.01 5.36 9.53
C ALA A 108 20.44 3.95 9.30
N VAL A 109 19.45 3.59 10.12
CA VAL A 109 18.73 2.31 10.03
C VAL A 109 17.22 2.46 10.09
N CYS A 110 16.57 1.59 9.32
CA CYS A 110 15.14 1.29 9.35
C CYS A 110 14.94 -0.23 9.20
N SER A 111 13.69 -0.62 9.00
CA SER A 111 13.23 -1.95 8.63
C SER A 111 12.56 -1.90 7.25
N ALA A 112 12.48 -3.05 6.58
CA ALA A 112 11.85 -3.16 5.26
C ALA A 112 11.40 -4.61 4.97
N ALA A 113 10.61 -4.78 3.91
CA ALA A 113 10.17 -6.11 3.47
C ALA A 113 10.10 -6.25 1.94
N ALA A 114 10.50 -7.41 1.42
CA ALA A 114 10.43 -7.74 -0.01
C ALA A 114 8.98 -7.83 -0.50
N LEU A 115 8.69 -7.24 -1.65
CA LEU A 115 7.38 -7.28 -2.31
C LEU A 115 7.41 -8.20 -3.53
N ASN A 116 6.32 -8.95 -3.74
CA ASN A 116 6.10 -9.70 -4.97
C ASN A 116 5.70 -8.76 -6.11
N THR A 117 6.71 -8.19 -6.77
CA THR A 117 6.56 -7.38 -7.98
C THR A 117 6.99 -8.16 -9.22
N ALA A 118 6.66 -7.64 -10.40
CA ALA A 118 7.10 -8.27 -11.66
C ALA A 118 8.64 -8.30 -11.78
N GLN A 119 9.32 -7.31 -11.17
CA GLN A 119 10.76 -7.14 -11.14
C GLN A 119 11.45 -8.09 -10.16
N LYS A 120 10.70 -8.60 -9.17
CA LYS A 120 11.21 -9.48 -8.10
C LYS A 120 12.33 -8.88 -7.23
N ASN A 121 12.58 -7.57 -7.32
CA ASN A 121 13.69 -6.88 -6.68
C ASN A 121 13.25 -5.56 -6.01
N VAL A 122 12.10 -5.58 -5.33
CA VAL A 122 11.54 -4.39 -4.68
C VAL A 122 11.31 -4.69 -3.21
N VAL A 123 11.67 -3.76 -2.34
CA VAL A 123 11.28 -3.76 -0.93
C VAL A 123 10.40 -2.55 -0.62
N ILE A 124 9.47 -2.71 0.32
CA ILE A 124 8.68 -1.62 0.91
C ILE A 124 9.29 -1.20 2.25
N THR A 125 9.26 0.10 2.53
CA THR A 125 9.68 0.73 3.78
C THR A 125 8.89 2.03 3.97
N ALA A 126 9.19 2.82 5.00
CA ALA A 126 8.57 4.13 5.22
C ALA A 126 9.17 5.21 4.30
N GLY A 127 8.40 6.24 3.99
CA GLY A 127 8.83 7.43 3.25
C GLY A 127 10.05 8.09 3.87
N HIS A 128 10.02 8.31 5.19
CA HIS A 128 11.09 8.94 5.96
C HIS A 128 12.36 8.09 6.05
N CYS A 129 12.30 6.80 5.71
CA CYS A 129 13.47 5.92 5.57
C CYS A 129 14.13 6.05 4.19
N ALA A 130 13.44 6.63 3.21
CA ALA A 130 13.94 6.79 1.85
C ALA A 130 14.33 8.25 1.52
N ASN A 131 13.60 9.21 2.11
CA ASN A 131 13.71 10.64 1.84
C ASN A 131 13.38 11.42 3.12
N SER A 132 14.02 12.57 3.34
CA SER A 132 13.81 13.40 4.55
C SER A 132 12.40 13.95 4.76
N GLY A 133 11.51 13.81 3.77
CA GLY A 133 10.19 14.43 3.81
C GLY A 133 10.27 15.94 3.55
N GLY A 134 9.11 16.56 3.37
CA GLY A 134 9.01 18.01 3.32
C GLY A 134 9.52 18.63 4.62
N VAL A 135 10.42 19.61 4.52
CA VAL A 135 11.05 20.23 5.69
C VAL A 135 10.46 21.62 5.94
N PRO A 136 9.84 21.87 7.11
CA PRO A 136 9.34 23.19 7.46
C PRO A 136 10.45 24.25 7.44
N ASN A 137 10.15 25.42 6.89
CA ASN A 137 11.01 26.58 6.90
C ASN A 137 10.15 27.86 6.89
N LEU A 138 10.80 29.03 7.00
CA LEU A 138 10.11 30.32 7.10
C LEU A 138 9.19 30.65 5.90
N LEU A 139 9.39 30.02 4.74
CA LEU A 139 8.61 30.23 3.51
C LEU A 139 7.63 29.08 3.22
N GLY A 140 7.42 28.16 4.16
CA GLY A 140 6.55 27.00 4.01
C GLY A 140 7.35 25.70 4.04
N CYS A 141 7.21 24.86 3.01
CA CYS A 141 7.81 23.53 2.98
C CYS A 141 8.90 23.40 1.91
N SER A 142 10.10 23.02 2.31
CA SER A 142 11.22 22.75 1.40
C SER A 142 11.20 21.29 0.98
N LYS A 143 11.57 21.02 -0.28
CA LYS A 143 11.61 19.64 -0.79
C LYS A 143 12.62 18.80 -0.02
N GLY A 144 12.18 17.62 0.40
CA GLY A 144 13.02 16.60 1.00
C GLY A 144 14.05 16.02 0.03
N ARG A 145 15.09 15.40 0.61
CA ARG A 145 16.22 14.82 -0.13
C ARG A 145 16.26 13.31 0.05
N TYR A 146 16.52 12.60 -1.05
CA TYR A 146 16.76 11.16 -1.00
C TYR A 146 18.09 10.84 -0.32
N TYR A 147 18.11 9.73 0.39
CA TYR A 147 19.32 9.19 1.00
C TYR A 147 20.14 8.36 0.01
N THR A 148 21.29 7.85 0.47
CA THR A 148 22.24 7.11 -0.37
C THR A 148 22.71 5.82 0.31
N ASN A 149 23.54 5.03 -0.37
CA ASN A 149 24.14 3.80 0.16
C ASN A 149 23.10 2.82 0.74
N PHE A 150 21.98 2.61 0.08
CA PHE A 150 20.96 1.69 0.58
C PHE A 150 21.46 0.24 0.56
N LEU A 151 21.26 -0.47 1.67
CA LEU A 151 21.53 -1.90 1.81
C LEU A 151 20.40 -2.58 2.59
N PHE A 152 19.70 -3.50 1.93
CA PHE A 152 18.69 -4.33 2.57
C PHE A 152 19.29 -5.69 2.97
N VAL A 153 19.10 -6.09 4.23
CA VAL A 153 19.61 -7.34 4.79
C VAL A 153 18.47 -8.16 5.40
N PRO A 154 17.88 -9.09 4.64
CA PRO A 154 16.84 -9.98 5.14
C PRO A 154 17.33 -10.83 6.32
N ARG A 155 16.49 -10.96 7.35
CA ARG A 155 16.78 -11.66 8.62
C ARG A 155 18.11 -11.24 9.28
N TYR A 156 18.49 -9.96 9.17
CA TYR A 156 19.67 -9.44 9.84
C TYR A 156 19.70 -9.80 11.33
N ALA A 157 20.82 -10.38 11.78
CA ALA A 157 21.02 -10.69 13.19
C ALA A 157 22.49 -10.56 13.57
N ASN A 158 22.83 -9.57 14.40
CA ASN A 158 24.19 -9.38 14.96
C ASN A 158 25.30 -9.34 13.90
N GLY A 159 25.06 -8.70 12.76
CA GLY A 159 26.02 -8.66 11.64
C GLY A 159 25.86 -9.83 10.65
N SER A 160 25.07 -10.85 10.97
CA SER A 160 24.75 -11.94 10.06
C SER A 160 23.76 -11.50 8.97
N ALA A 161 24.01 -11.97 7.75
CA ALA A 161 23.20 -11.72 6.56
C ALA A 161 22.88 -13.07 5.85
N PRO A 162 22.05 -13.93 6.44
CA PRO A 162 21.90 -15.32 6.00
C PRO A 162 21.25 -15.46 4.61
N ASP A 163 20.49 -14.46 4.15
CA ASP A 163 19.93 -14.40 2.78
C ASP A 163 20.66 -13.38 1.90
N GLY A 164 21.88 -13.01 2.28
CA GLY A 164 22.70 -12.03 1.58
C GLY A 164 22.34 -10.57 1.88
N GLN A 165 23.07 -9.67 1.23
CA GLN A 165 22.90 -8.22 1.33
C GLN A 165 22.54 -7.69 -0.06
N TRP A 166 21.55 -6.80 -0.13
CA TRP A 166 20.93 -6.37 -1.38
C TRP A 166 21.05 -4.86 -1.52
N VAL A 167 21.87 -4.43 -2.47
CA VAL A 167 22.21 -3.00 -2.69
C VAL A 167 21.03 -2.29 -3.35
N GLY A 168 20.62 -1.15 -2.81
CA GLY A 168 19.60 -0.30 -3.40
C GLY A 168 20.10 0.41 -4.66
N THR A 169 19.25 0.43 -5.68
CA THR A 169 19.51 0.99 -7.02
C THR A 169 18.62 2.19 -7.32
N ARG A 170 17.45 2.25 -6.68
CA ARG A 170 16.49 3.32 -6.84
C ARG A 170 15.63 3.47 -5.60
N ALA A 171 15.34 4.71 -5.21
CA ALA A 171 14.35 5.04 -4.19
C ALA A 171 13.13 5.67 -4.85
N VAL A 172 11.93 5.26 -4.45
CA VAL A 172 10.65 5.73 -4.96
C VAL A 172 9.75 6.10 -3.78
N THR A 173 9.21 7.31 -3.79
CA THR A 173 8.30 7.84 -2.77
C THR A 173 7.12 8.53 -3.44
N HIS A 174 6.09 8.89 -2.70
CA HIS A 174 5.11 9.85 -3.19
C HIS A 174 5.74 11.24 -3.31
N GLN A 175 5.27 12.02 -4.28
CA GLN A 175 5.67 13.42 -4.45
C GLN A 175 5.22 14.27 -3.25
N GLN A 176 4.02 13.98 -2.73
CA GLN A 176 3.44 14.60 -1.55
C GLN A 176 4.37 14.51 -0.34
N TRP A 177 4.88 13.30 -0.04
CA TRP A 177 5.87 13.09 1.03
C TRP A 177 7.07 14.03 0.92
N ILE A 178 7.56 14.28 -0.30
CA ILE A 178 8.75 15.12 -0.52
C ILE A 178 8.44 16.60 -0.36
N SER A 179 7.27 17.06 -0.77
CA SER A 179 6.96 18.50 -0.90
C SER A 179 6.08 19.06 0.20
N GLU A 180 5.47 18.22 1.02
CA GLU A 180 4.54 18.60 2.07
C GLU A 180 5.09 18.15 3.42
N CYS A 181 4.88 18.96 4.45
CA CYS A 181 5.58 18.83 5.73
C CYS A 181 4.89 17.84 6.69
N ASP A 182 3.58 17.60 6.52
CA ASP A 182 2.76 16.76 7.40
C ASP A 182 1.97 15.70 6.62
N ALA A 183 2.60 15.15 5.56
CA ALA A 183 1.99 14.22 4.62
C ALA A 183 2.17 12.75 5.04
N PHE A 184 1.85 12.42 6.30
CA PHE A 184 2.06 11.09 6.87
C PHE A 184 1.25 9.98 6.18
N GLU A 185 0.14 10.32 5.54
CA GLU A 185 -0.62 9.41 4.70
C GLU A 185 0.20 8.88 3.51
N PHE A 186 1.30 9.56 3.18
CA PHE A 186 2.25 9.24 2.12
C PHE A 186 3.62 8.78 2.64
N ASP A 187 3.75 8.45 3.94
CA ASP A 187 4.99 7.91 4.53
C ASP A 187 5.23 6.44 4.15
N GLN A 188 5.16 6.13 2.86
CA GLN A 188 5.53 4.82 2.30
C GLN A 188 6.48 4.99 1.12
N ALA A 189 7.45 4.10 1.03
CA ALA A 189 8.46 4.11 -0.03
C ALA A 189 8.72 2.71 -0.57
N LEU A 190 9.22 2.67 -1.80
CA LEU A 190 9.79 1.49 -2.41
C LEU A 190 11.29 1.71 -2.65
N ILE A 191 12.11 0.72 -2.32
CA ILE A 191 13.51 0.66 -2.75
C ILE A 191 13.65 -0.50 -3.73
N GLU A 192 14.13 -0.21 -4.94
CA GLU A 192 14.57 -1.23 -5.88
C GLU A 192 15.98 -1.67 -5.51
N VAL A 193 16.25 -2.98 -5.53
CA VAL A 193 17.56 -3.54 -5.22
C VAL A 193 18.18 -4.23 -6.42
N ALA A 194 19.51 -4.29 -6.46
CA ALA A 194 20.24 -5.03 -7.49
C ALA A 194 20.06 -6.56 -7.28
N PRO A 195 19.90 -7.35 -8.37
CA PRO A 195 20.06 -8.79 -8.29
C PRO A 195 21.43 -9.16 -7.71
N ARG A 196 21.48 -10.24 -6.94
CA ARG A 196 22.71 -10.74 -6.32
C ARG A 196 23.07 -12.09 -6.90
N ASN A 197 24.28 -12.23 -7.42
CA ASN A 197 24.80 -13.48 -8.00
C ASN A 197 23.84 -14.08 -9.04
N GLY A 198 23.29 -13.24 -9.92
CA GLY A 198 22.34 -13.64 -10.96
C GLY A 198 20.93 -14.02 -10.46
N ARG A 199 20.63 -13.85 -9.17
CA ARG A 199 19.31 -14.14 -8.58
C ARG A 199 18.60 -12.87 -8.13
N ASN A 200 17.29 -12.83 -8.36
CA ASN A 200 16.46 -11.76 -7.83
C ASN A 200 16.16 -11.99 -6.35
N LEU A 201 15.88 -10.91 -5.62
CA LEU A 201 15.54 -10.92 -4.19
C LEU A 201 14.40 -11.90 -3.89
N VAL A 202 13.26 -11.74 -4.57
CA VAL A 202 12.06 -12.54 -4.33
C VAL A 202 12.28 -14.03 -4.64
N ASP A 203 13.20 -14.37 -5.56
CA ASP A 203 13.56 -15.76 -5.84
C ASP A 203 14.41 -16.40 -4.72
N VAL A 204 14.96 -15.59 -3.80
CA VAL A 204 15.74 -16.06 -2.64
C VAL A 204 14.90 -16.06 -1.38
N VAL A 205 14.13 -15.00 -1.12
CA VAL A 205 13.48 -14.74 0.17
C VAL A 205 11.95 -14.81 0.16
N GLY A 206 11.36 -14.99 -1.03
CA GLY A 206 9.93 -14.78 -1.24
C GLY A 206 9.57 -13.30 -1.37
N GLY A 207 8.32 -13.02 -1.70
CA GLY A 207 7.79 -11.67 -1.87
C GLY A 207 6.41 -11.54 -1.25
N ASN A 208 6.21 -10.49 -0.46
CA ASN A 208 4.94 -10.21 0.18
C ASN A 208 3.93 -9.63 -0.81
N GLY A 209 2.65 -9.86 -0.53
CA GLY A 209 1.58 -9.08 -1.11
C GLY A 209 1.47 -7.73 -0.41
N VAL A 210 0.98 -6.71 -1.10
CA VAL A 210 0.53 -5.46 -0.48
C VAL A 210 -0.98 -5.43 -0.50
N ALA A 211 -1.61 -5.08 0.61
CA ALA A 211 -3.03 -4.85 0.75
C ALA A 211 -3.26 -3.34 0.97
N TRP A 212 -4.30 -2.78 0.35
CA TRP A 212 -4.55 -1.33 0.41
C TRP A 212 -6.03 -1.01 0.59
N ASN A 213 -6.31 0.20 1.09
CA ASN A 213 -7.62 0.72 1.50
C ASN A 213 -8.29 -0.09 2.62
N PHE A 214 -7.51 -0.83 3.41
CA PHE A 214 -8.02 -1.50 4.60
C PHE A 214 -8.26 -0.44 5.70
N PRO A 215 -9.36 -0.54 6.46
CA PRO A 215 -9.60 0.39 7.57
C PRO A 215 -8.56 0.18 8.68
N ALA A 216 -8.31 1.22 9.48
CA ALA A 216 -7.34 1.20 10.57
C ALA A 216 -7.62 0.09 11.61
N GLU A 217 -8.88 -0.29 11.80
CA GLU A 217 -9.26 -1.39 12.69
C GLU A 217 -9.03 -2.76 12.04
N GLN A 218 -8.06 -3.53 12.55
CA GLN A 218 -7.78 -4.90 12.14
C GLN A 218 -7.40 -5.77 13.34
N ALA A 219 -7.68 -7.07 13.26
CA ALA A 219 -7.26 -8.05 14.26
C ALA A 219 -6.08 -8.91 13.76
N ASP A 220 -5.37 -9.55 14.70
CA ASP A 220 -4.29 -10.50 14.42
C ASP A 220 -3.11 -9.92 13.59
N ILE A 221 -2.83 -8.63 13.78
CA ILE A 221 -1.75 -7.94 13.10
C ILE A 221 -0.41 -8.37 13.68
N ASN A 222 0.53 -8.73 12.80
CA ASN A 222 1.92 -8.96 13.17
C ASN A 222 2.79 -7.82 12.64
N VAL A 223 3.45 -7.10 13.53
CA VAL A 223 4.39 -6.02 13.19
C VAL A 223 5.81 -6.48 13.44
N TRP A 224 6.69 -6.32 12.46
CA TRP A 224 8.10 -6.75 12.54
C TRP A 224 9.05 -5.57 12.34
N GLY A 225 10.13 -5.50 13.12
CA GLY A 225 11.14 -4.45 12.96
C GLY A 225 12.43 -4.68 13.76
N TRP A 226 13.41 -3.79 13.57
CA TRP A 226 14.67 -3.73 14.29
C TRP A 226 14.79 -2.44 15.10
N PRO A 227 14.05 -2.30 16.22
CA PRO A 227 14.21 -1.16 17.11
C PRO A 227 15.66 -1.08 17.61
N ALA A 228 16.24 0.11 17.57
CA ALA A 228 17.67 0.34 17.77
C ALA A 228 17.98 1.42 18.83
N GLU A 229 16.98 1.83 19.60
CA GLU A 229 17.15 2.67 20.79
C GLU A 229 16.82 1.88 22.05
N THR A 230 17.45 2.26 23.17
CA THR A 230 17.23 1.66 24.50
C THR A 230 15.74 1.43 24.77
N PRO A 231 15.33 0.21 25.20
CA PRO A 231 16.18 -0.91 25.65
C PRO A 231 16.70 -1.83 24.54
N TYR A 232 16.53 -1.47 23.26
CA TYR A 232 16.97 -2.27 22.13
C TYR A 232 18.32 -1.80 21.57
N ASP A 233 19.00 -2.71 20.89
CA ASP A 233 20.32 -2.50 20.29
C ASP A 233 20.29 -2.51 18.76
N GLY A 234 19.14 -2.77 18.15
CA GLY A 234 18.98 -2.88 16.70
C GLY A 234 19.64 -4.12 16.09
N MET A 235 20.16 -5.04 16.90
CA MET A 235 20.92 -6.20 16.40
C MET A 235 20.04 -7.42 16.16
N THR A 236 18.84 -7.46 16.72
CA THR A 236 17.90 -8.59 16.59
C THR A 236 16.51 -8.10 16.29
N VAL A 237 15.78 -8.88 15.48
CA VAL A 237 14.40 -8.57 15.14
C VAL A 237 13.50 -8.64 16.37
N LYS A 238 12.48 -7.78 16.40
CA LYS A 238 11.36 -7.81 17.34
C LYS A 238 10.04 -7.95 16.58
N ARG A 239 9.03 -8.43 17.30
CA ARG A 239 7.68 -8.58 16.79
C ARG A 239 6.67 -8.12 17.83
N CYS A 240 5.73 -7.30 17.42
CA CYS A 240 4.50 -7.02 18.16
C CYS A 240 3.33 -7.74 17.48
N HIS A 241 2.34 -8.13 18.29
CA HIS A 241 1.14 -8.80 17.82
C HIS A 241 -0.07 -8.22 18.53
N GLY A 242 -1.14 -7.92 17.80
CA GLY A 242 -2.37 -7.43 18.43
C GLY A 242 -3.40 -6.92 17.44
N THR A 243 -4.36 -6.20 18.00
CA THR A 243 -5.40 -5.48 17.27
C THR A 243 -4.94 -4.06 17.02
N THR A 244 -5.24 -3.53 15.85
CA THR A 244 -5.07 -2.11 15.53
C THR A 244 -6.39 -1.38 15.68
N THR A 245 -6.32 -0.12 16.08
CA THR A 245 -7.47 0.78 16.17
C THR A 245 -7.10 2.10 15.48
N GLU A 246 -8.09 2.85 15.05
CA GLU A 246 -7.90 4.23 14.58
C GLU A 246 -7.49 5.14 15.75
N LEU A 247 -6.38 5.85 15.61
CA LEU A 247 -5.85 6.71 16.68
C LEU A 247 -6.62 8.02 16.79
N ASP A 248 -6.89 8.65 15.64
CA ASP A 248 -7.50 9.96 15.52
C ASP A 248 -8.21 10.11 14.17
N ALA A 249 -8.83 11.27 13.95
CA ALA A 249 -9.52 11.58 12.70
C ALA A 249 -8.59 11.69 11.47
N ASN A 250 -7.27 11.63 11.64
CA ASN A 250 -6.33 11.63 10.53
C ASN A 250 -6.24 10.24 9.89
N GLY A 251 -6.72 9.18 10.55
CA GLY A 251 -6.87 7.84 9.98
C GLY A 251 -5.67 6.90 10.23
N ASP A 252 -4.78 7.26 11.16
CA ASP A 252 -3.68 6.40 11.58
C ASP A 252 -4.18 5.16 12.31
N ALA A 253 -3.59 4.01 11.98
CA ALA A 253 -3.71 2.81 12.79
C ALA A 253 -2.63 2.81 13.87
N PHE A 254 -3.00 2.51 15.12
CA PHE A 254 -2.04 2.29 16.20
C PHE A 254 -2.11 0.87 16.75
N LEU A 255 -0.99 0.38 17.29
CA LEU A 255 -0.87 -0.93 17.95
C LEU A 255 0.05 -0.84 19.16
N SER A 256 -0.37 -1.47 20.28
CA SER A 256 0.46 -1.58 21.50
C SER A 256 1.76 -2.33 21.21
N CYS A 257 2.86 -1.59 21.19
CA CYS A 257 4.15 -2.08 20.75
C CYS A 257 5.27 -1.21 21.30
N PRO A 258 6.17 -1.77 22.11
CA PRO A 258 7.26 -1.00 22.70
C PRO A 258 8.46 -0.82 21.76
N MET A 259 8.29 -1.01 20.44
CA MET A 259 9.42 -0.84 19.51
C MET A 259 9.78 0.64 19.35
N THR A 260 11.08 0.94 19.41
CA THR A 260 11.67 2.28 19.25
C THR A 260 12.13 2.53 17.81
N GLY A 261 12.79 3.68 17.58
CA GLY A 261 13.43 4.04 16.32
C GLY A 261 14.18 2.89 15.65
N GLY A 262 14.16 2.85 14.31
CA GLY A 262 14.69 1.74 13.52
C GLY A 262 13.68 0.61 13.24
N ALA A 263 12.58 0.55 14.01
CA ALA A 263 11.40 -0.24 13.63
C ALA A 263 10.64 0.37 12.44
N SER A 264 10.85 1.66 12.16
CA SER A 264 10.32 2.38 11.00
C SER A 264 10.49 1.62 9.69
N GLY A 265 9.46 1.63 8.85
CA GLY A 265 9.37 0.88 7.60
C GLY A 265 9.12 -0.62 7.76
N GLY A 266 9.10 -1.12 9.00
CA GLY A 266 8.79 -2.51 9.30
C GLY A 266 7.37 -2.90 8.88
N PRO A 267 7.14 -4.09 8.30
CA PRO A 267 5.85 -4.47 7.76
C PRO A 267 4.82 -4.81 8.84
N TRP A 268 3.59 -4.37 8.62
CA TRP A 268 2.41 -4.81 9.38
C TRP A 268 1.64 -5.81 8.51
N PHE A 269 1.54 -7.05 8.97
CA PHE A 269 0.84 -8.10 8.24
C PHE A 269 -0.61 -8.24 8.70
N VAL A 270 -1.57 -8.06 7.79
CA VAL A 270 -3.00 -8.36 8.00
C VAL A 270 -3.36 -9.82 7.70
N GLY A 271 -2.36 -10.62 7.34
CA GLY A 271 -2.49 -12.05 7.16
C GLY A 271 -1.22 -12.67 6.60
N MET A 272 -0.79 -13.78 7.19
CA MET A 272 0.33 -14.57 6.70
C MET A 272 -0.19 -15.72 5.83
N VAL A 273 0.51 -16.03 4.74
CA VAL A 273 0.23 -17.23 3.91
C VAL A 273 1.17 -18.38 4.21
N GLY A 274 2.20 -18.13 5.02
CA GLY A 274 3.19 -19.09 5.52
C GLY A 274 4.12 -18.41 6.51
N SER A 275 5.22 -19.05 6.90
CA SER A 275 6.18 -18.47 7.86
C SER A 275 7.00 -17.30 7.29
N ASN A 276 7.10 -17.19 5.96
CA ASN A 276 8.03 -16.28 5.29
C ASN A 276 7.37 -15.07 4.62
N VAL A 277 6.08 -15.16 4.27
CA VAL A 277 5.40 -14.13 3.47
C VAL A 277 3.93 -13.97 3.86
N GLY A 278 3.42 -12.76 3.67
CA GLY A 278 2.04 -12.38 3.96
C GLY A 278 1.58 -11.15 3.17
N TYR A 279 0.52 -10.54 3.65
CA TYR A 279 -0.08 -9.31 3.08
C TYR A 279 0.26 -8.12 3.98
N ILE A 280 1.07 -7.21 3.48
CA ILE A 280 1.47 -5.97 4.15
C ILE A 280 0.41 -4.93 3.88
N TRP A 281 -0.19 -4.37 4.92
CA TRP A 281 -1.26 -3.36 4.79
C TRP A 281 -0.87 -1.99 5.37
N ALA A 282 0.21 -1.95 6.14
CA ALA A 282 0.81 -0.74 6.68
C ALA A 282 2.32 -0.99 6.90
N VAL A 283 3.09 0.08 7.04
CA VAL A 283 4.49 0.05 7.48
C VAL A 283 4.66 0.98 8.66
N THR A 284 5.46 0.60 9.66
CA THR A 284 5.69 1.44 10.85
C THR A 284 6.18 2.83 10.43
N SER A 285 5.47 3.88 10.83
CA SER A 285 5.80 5.27 10.49
C SER A 285 6.34 6.01 11.71
N ARG A 286 5.59 5.97 12.81
CA ARG A 286 5.83 6.78 14.01
C ARG A 286 5.65 5.94 15.28
N ARG A 287 5.97 6.52 16.44
CA ARG A 287 5.64 5.95 17.75
C ARG A 287 5.22 7.02 18.74
N THR A 288 4.52 6.62 19.80
CA THR A 288 4.36 7.50 20.96
C THR A 288 5.66 7.57 21.77
N THR A 289 5.96 8.78 22.25
CA THR A 289 7.12 9.07 23.12
C THR A 289 6.71 9.34 24.57
N THR A 290 5.43 9.64 24.79
CA THR A 290 4.82 9.84 26.10
C THR A 290 3.59 8.93 26.25
N GLY A 291 3.27 8.57 27.50
CA GLY A 291 2.14 7.69 27.79
C GLY A 291 2.38 6.22 27.36
N PRO A 292 1.32 5.47 27.03
CA PRO A 292 1.45 4.09 26.60
C PRO A 292 2.24 3.96 25.29
N ALA A 293 3.06 2.91 25.17
CA ALA A 293 3.91 2.70 24.00
C ALA A 293 3.13 2.09 22.83
N TYR A 294 2.96 2.90 21.78
CA TYR A 294 2.33 2.51 20.52
C TYR A 294 3.27 2.75 19.36
N VAL A 295 3.16 1.88 18.36
CA VAL A 295 3.61 2.19 17.00
C VAL A 295 2.41 2.65 16.18
N LEU A 296 2.63 3.60 15.28
CA LEU A 296 1.62 4.22 14.43
C LEU A 296 1.99 3.99 12.96
N ALA A 297 0.97 3.83 12.13
CA ALA A 297 1.11 3.76 10.70
C ALA A 297 -0.18 4.17 9.99
N TYR A 298 -0.04 4.93 8.91
CA TYR A 298 -1.17 5.16 8.02
C TYR A 298 -1.42 3.89 7.18
N PRO A 299 -2.65 3.34 7.15
CA PRO A 299 -3.00 2.21 6.29
C PRO A 299 -2.70 2.51 4.81
N ILE A 300 -2.04 1.59 4.12
CA ILE A 300 -1.67 1.78 2.72
C ILE A 300 -2.91 2.08 1.89
N GLY A 301 -2.94 3.24 1.25
CA GLY A 301 -4.04 3.67 0.38
C GLY A 301 -3.85 3.25 -1.08
N ASP A 302 -4.82 3.63 -1.91
CA ASP A 302 -4.82 3.42 -3.36
C ASP A 302 -3.53 3.94 -4.04
N SER A 303 -2.98 5.02 -3.49
CA SER A 303 -1.76 5.70 -3.95
C SER A 303 -0.56 4.76 -4.08
N ILE A 304 -0.50 3.62 -3.38
CA ILE A 304 0.59 2.64 -3.55
C ILE A 304 0.68 2.11 -4.98
N ARG A 305 -0.44 2.09 -5.70
CA ARG A 305 -0.47 1.63 -7.09
C ARG A 305 0.35 2.54 -8.01
N THR A 306 0.52 3.82 -7.67
CA THR A 306 1.37 4.73 -8.44
C THR A 306 2.85 4.44 -8.20
N LEU A 307 3.28 4.19 -6.96
CA LEU A 307 4.65 3.74 -6.66
C LEU A 307 4.98 2.42 -7.35
N LEU A 308 4.06 1.44 -7.28
CA LEU A 308 4.23 0.14 -7.93
C LEU A 308 4.23 0.23 -9.46
N ALA A 309 3.53 1.20 -10.04
CA ALA A 309 3.53 1.43 -11.49
C ALA A 309 4.85 2.07 -11.94
N ASP A 310 5.35 3.06 -11.20
CA ASP A 310 6.64 3.69 -11.46
C ASP A 310 7.79 2.67 -11.36
N ALA A 311 7.77 1.82 -10.34
CA ALA A 311 8.68 0.67 -10.20
C ALA A 311 8.64 -0.31 -11.38
N ARG A 312 7.55 -0.35 -12.14
CA ARG A 312 7.42 -1.21 -13.32
C ARG A 312 7.92 -0.59 -14.60
N LEU A 313 7.69 0.70 -14.81
CA LEU A 313 7.95 1.37 -16.09
C LEU A 313 9.45 1.50 -16.37
N ASN A 314 10.26 1.77 -15.34
CA ASN A 314 11.69 2.07 -15.52
C ASN A 314 12.60 0.83 -15.53
N ALA A 315 12.14 -0.31 -15.00
CA ALA A 315 12.84 -1.59 -15.14
C ALA A 315 12.99 -2.04 -16.61
N ARG A 316 12.08 -1.60 -17.50
CA ARG A 316 12.22 -1.83 -18.95
C ARG A 316 13.32 -0.96 -19.57
N THR A 317 13.56 0.22 -19.03
CA THR A 317 14.57 1.18 -19.52
C THR A 317 15.99 0.70 -19.21
N VAL A 318 16.22 0.06 -18.04
CA VAL A 318 17.52 -0.51 -17.68
C VAL A 318 17.83 -1.80 -18.48
N ALA A 319 16.81 -2.52 -18.93
CA ALA A 319 16.95 -3.76 -19.70
C ALA A 319 17.02 -3.55 -21.24
N SER A 320 17.10 -2.32 -21.74
CA SER A 320 17.00 -2.04 -23.17
C SER A 320 18.07 -1.06 -23.66
N SER A 321 19.31 -1.54 -23.73
CA SER A 321 20.29 -1.09 -24.72
C SER A 321 20.39 -2.13 -25.84
N SER A 322 19.32 -2.26 -26.65
CA SER A 322 19.41 -2.87 -27.97
C SER A 322 18.26 -2.40 -28.87
N THR A 323 18.63 -1.62 -29.88
CA THR A 323 17.97 -1.42 -31.18
C THR A 323 16.54 -0.86 -31.20
N THR A 324 16.50 0.44 -31.51
CA THR A 324 15.41 1.24 -32.07
C THR A 324 14.48 0.48 -33.01
N THR A 325 13.18 0.49 -32.72
CA THR A 325 12.13 0.79 -33.71
C THR A 325 10.96 1.44 -32.97
N SER A 326 10.81 2.73 -33.22
CA SER A 326 9.73 3.59 -32.71
C SER A 326 8.39 3.24 -33.36
N THR A 327 7.37 2.97 -32.54
CA THR A 327 5.97 3.09 -32.97
C THR A 327 5.26 4.07 -32.05
N THR A 328 5.23 5.32 -32.50
CA THR A 328 4.47 6.43 -31.92
C THR A 328 2.98 6.08 -31.92
N THR A 329 2.32 6.13 -30.77
CA THR A 329 0.85 6.10 -30.71
C THR A 329 0.36 7.46 -30.23
N SER A 330 -0.01 8.30 -31.20
CA SER A 330 -0.63 9.61 -30.99
C SER A 330 -2.09 9.42 -30.55
N THR A 331 -2.45 10.08 -29.46
CA THR A 331 -3.83 10.30 -29.00
C THR A 331 -4.43 11.48 -29.74
N SER A 332 -5.53 11.27 -30.50
CA SER A 332 -6.78 12.05 -30.46
C SER A 332 -7.80 11.53 -31.53
N PRO A 333 -9.08 11.97 -31.53
CA PRO A 333 -10.25 11.15 -31.23
C PRO A 333 -11.01 10.67 -32.48
N THR A 334 -12.19 10.06 -32.26
CA THR A 334 -13.16 9.57 -33.27
C THR A 334 -12.75 8.34 -34.08
N ARG A 335 -12.93 7.15 -33.49
CA ARG A 335 -13.25 5.96 -34.29
C ARG A 335 -14.29 5.10 -33.60
N ALA A 336 -15.41 4.88 -34.27
CA ALA A 336 -16.50 4.03 -33.83
C ALA A 336 -15.96 2.69 -33.31
N VAL A 337 -16.22 2.40 -32.04
CA VAL A 337 -15.87 1.12 -31.41
C VAL A 337 -16.76 0.04 -32.01
N THR A 338 -16.37 -0.50 -33.17
CA THR A 338 -17.04 -1.64 -33.83
C THR A 338 -16.58 -2.98 -33.27
N GLY A 339 -15.82 -2.98 -32.18
CA GLY A 339 -15.31 -4.16 -31.48
C GLY A 339 -15.98 -4.38 -30.13
N LEU A 340 -16.15 -5.64 -29.75
CA LEU A 340 -16.45 -6.01 -28.36
C LEU A 340 -15.12 -6.02 -27.59
N SER A 341 -15.04 -5.37 -26.43
CA SER A 341 -13.88 -5.47 -25.54
C SER A 341 -14.32 -5.58 -24.08
N VAL A 342 -13.49 -6.20 -23.26
CA VAL A 342 -13.77 -6.43 -21.84
C VAL A 342 -12.52 -6.12 -21.06
N THR A 343 -12.61 -5.19 -20.12
CA THR A 343 -11.52 -4.88 -19.20
C THR A 343 -12.04 -5.07 -17.77
N PRO A 344 -11.41 -5.93 -16.95
CA PRO A 344 -11.73 -5.96 -15.53
C PRO A 344 -11.29 -4.64 -14.89
N ASN A 345 -12.07 -4.10 -13.95
CA ASN A 345 -11.71 -2.89 -13.20
C ASN A 345 -10.36 -3.05 -12.49
N HIS A 346 -10.06 -4.27 -12.02
CA HIS A 346 -8.80 -4.63 -11.40
C HIS A 346 -8.31 -5.97 -11.97
N SER A 347 -7.04 -6.05 -12.35
CA SER A 347 -6.42 -7.30 -12.82
C SER A 347 -6.11 -8.29 -11.70
N VAL A 348 -6.19 -7.84 -10.45
CA VAL A 348 -5.88 -8.57 -9.23
C VAL A 348 -7.01 -8.28 -8.24
N ILE A 349 -7.78 -9.31 -7.89
CA ILE A 349 -9.01 -9.16 -7.10
C ILE A 349 -8.95 -10.11 -5.91
N GLY A 350 -9.24 -9.61 -4.72
CA GLY A 350 -9.31 -10.37 -3.49
C GLY A 350 -10.51 -11.28 -3.37
N ARG A 351 -10.43 -12.23 -2.43
CA ARG A 351 -11.55 -13.10 -2.11
C ARG A 351 -12.68 -12.25 -1.54
N GLY A 352 -13.89 -12.38 -2.08
CA GLY A 352 -15.07 -11.66 -1.62
C GLY A 352 -15.22 -10.25 -2.21
N GLN A 353 -14.26 -9.79 -3.00
CA GLN A 353 -14.36 -8.50 -3.69
C GLN A 353 -15.27 -8.55 -4.93
N LEU A 354 -15.78 -7.38 -5.30
CA LEU A 354 -16.61 -7.20 -6.49
C LEU A 354 -15.75 -7.16 -7.77
N VAL A 355 -15.95 -8.14 -8.64
CA VAL A 355 -15.40 -8.10 -10.00
C VAL A 355 -16.30 -7.25 -10.86
N VAL A 356 -15.86 -6.05 -11.21
CA VAL A 356 -16.54 -5.22 -12.21
C VAL A 356 -15.88 -5.44 -13.57
N LEU A 357 -16.65 -5.95 -14.53
CA LEU A 357 -16.26 -6.04 -15.93
C LEU A 357 -16.82 -4.82 -16.66
N ARG A 358 -15.93 -3.97 -17.17
CA ARG A 358 -16.29 -2.89 -18.09
C ARG A 358 -16.21 -3.40 -19.51
N ILE A 359 -17.34 -3.35 -20.20
CA ILE A 359 -17.51 -3.89 -21.55
C ILE A 359 -17.82 -2.73 -22.49
N ARG A 360 -17.10 -2.68 -23.62
CA ARG A 360 -17.46 -1.83 -24.76
C ARG A 360 -18.11 -2.67 -25.84
N SER A 361 -19.22 -2.18 -26.37
CA SER A 361 -20.03 -2.80 -27.43
C SER A 361 -20.63 -1.70 -28.30
N ALA A 362 -21.23 -2.08 -29.44
CA ALA A 362 -22.12 -1.19 -30.17
C ALA A 362 -23.26 -0.69 -29.25
N ALA A 363 -23.59 0.59 -29.36
CA ALA A 363 -24.63 1.24 -28.57
C ALA A 363 -26.00 0.60 -28.80
N ARG A 364 -26.85 0.62 -27.76
CA ARG A 364 -28.23 0.12 -27.83
C ARG A 364 -28.34 -1.32 -28.34
N ARG A 365 -27.48 -2.20 -27.84
CA ARG A 365 -27.47 -3.64 -28.16
C ARG A 365 -27.43 -4.48 -26.89
N TRP A 366 -28.08 -5.64 -26.92
CA TRP A 366 -27.94 -6.64 -25.87
C TRP A 366 -26.56 -7.29 -25.89
N VAL A 367 -26.01 -7.44 -24.70
CA VAL A 367 -24.76 -8.14 -24.42
C VAL A 367 -25.04 -9.25 -23.41
N ALA A 368 -24.62 -10.46 -23.76
CA ALA A 368 -24.64 -11.62 -22.89
C ALA A 368 -23.27 -11.79 -22.22
N ILE A 369 -23.25 -11.94 -20.90
CA ILE A 369 -22.05 -12.22 -20.12
C ILE A 369 -22.22 -13.60 -19.49
N ASP A 370 -21.33 -14.52 -19.85
CA ASP A 370 -21.25 -15.84 -19.25
C ASP A 370 -19.93 -15.98 -18.46
N ALA A 371 -19.88 -16.90 -17.50
CA ALA A 371 -18.66 -17.22 -16.77
C ALA A 371 -18.39 -18.72 -16.68
N SER A 372 -17.12 -19.09 -16.63
CA SER A 372 -16.65 -20.45 -16.39
C SER A 372 -15.52 -20.45 -15.37
N ARG A 373 -15.52 -21.47 -14.49
CA ARG A 373 -14.48 -21.64 -13.46
C ARG A 373 -13.31 -22.51 -13.94
N ARG A 374 -13.53 -23.35 -14.94
CA ARG A 374 -12.57 -24.41 -15.29
C ARG A 374 -11.71 -24.03 -16.48
N SER A 375 -12.28 -23.46 -17.55
CA SER A 375 -11.52 -23.15 -18.75
C SER A 375 -12.19 -22.12 -19.65
N ALA A 376 -11.42 -21.61 -20.62
CA ALA A 376 -11.90 -20.77 -21.71
C ALA A 376 -12.81 -21.52 -22.72
N ARG A 377 -12.92 -22.84 -22.62
CA ARG A 377 -13.69 -23.71 -23.53
C ARG A 377 -14.73 -24.57 -22.80
N GLY A 378 -14.85 -24.41 -21.49
CA GLY A 378 -15.67 -25.26 -20.63
C GLY A 378 -17.14 -24.83 -20.61
N PRO A 379 -17.99 -25.53 -19.85
CA PRO A 379 -19.38 -25.13 -19.68
C PRO A 379 -19.44 -23.71 -19.11
N TRP A 380 -20.32 -22.92 -19.71
CA TRP A 380 -20.53 -21.51 -19.40
C TRP A 380 -21.85 -21.35 -18.67
N THR A 381 -21.85 -20.58 -17.59
CA THR A 381 -23.07 -20.18 -16.87
C THR A 381 -23.38 -18.73 -17.19
N ARG A 382 -24.62 -18.42 -17.61
CA ARG A 382 -25.05 -17.04 -17.83
C ARG A 382 -24.97 -16.28 -16.51
N VAL A 383 -24.19 -15.20 -16.51
CA VAL A 383 -24.04 -14.30 -15.37
C VAL A 383 -25.01 -13.14 -15.47
N ALA A 384 -25.11 -12.54 -16.66
CA ALA A 384 -26.00 -11.42 -16.90
C ALA A 384 -26.31 -11.26 -18.39
N THR A 385 -27.45 -10.64 -18.67
CA THR A 385 -27.77 -10.04 -19.97
C THR A 385 -28.02 -8.56 -19.70
N ARG A 386 -27.36 -7.68 -20.45
CA ARG A 386 -27.40 -6.23 -20.22
C ARG A 386 -27.53 -5.48 -21.54
N TRP A 387 -28.29 -4.39 -21.51
CA TRP A 387 -28.41 -3.47 -22.63
C TRP A 387 -27.25 -2.47 -22.59
N ALA A 388 -26.55 -2.32 -23.72
CA ALA A 388 -25.50 -1.32 -23.83
C ALA A 388 -26.09 0.09 -23.83
N SER A 389 -25.46 0.99 -23.07
CA SER A 389 -25.84 2.40 -23.01
C SER A 389 -25.78 3.07 -24.39
N ALA A 390 -26.27 4.31 -24.49
CA ALA A 390 -26.08 5.14 -25.68
C ALA A 390 -24.59 5.32 -26.06
N SER A 391 -23.69 5.27 -25.07
CA SER A 391 -22.24 5.31 -25.27
C SER A 391 -21.59 3.92 -25.48
N GLY A 392 -22.38 2.87 -25.64
CA GLY A 392 -21.88 1.52 -25.91
C GLY A 392 -21.19 0.86 -24.72
N THR A 393 -21.52 1.27 -23.49
CA THR A 393 -20.87 0.76 -22.27
C THR A 393 -21.82 -0.15 -21.50
N VAL A 394 -21.27 -1.25 -20.99
CA VAL A 394 -21.95 -2.18 -20.06
C VAL A 394 -21.02 -2.45 -18.89
N ALA A 395 -21.55 -2.42 -17.67
CA ALA A 395 -20.85 -2.88 -16.48
C ALA A 395 -21.60 -4.08 -15.87
N VAL A 396 -20.84 -5.10 -15.47
CA VAL A 396 -21.37 -6.23 -14.70
C VAL A 396 -20.48 -6.44 -13.50
N SER A 397 -21.11 -6.51 -12.33
CA SER A 397 -20.45 -6.79 -11.07
C SER A 397 -20.78 -8.21 -10.58
N GLN A 398 -19.78 -8.93 -10.07
CA GLN A 398 -19.94 -10.25 -9.44
C GLN A 398 -19.07 -10.34 -8.20
N ARG A 399 -19.66 -10.70 -7.05
CA ARG A 399 -18.90 -10.98 -5.84
C ARG A 399 -18.34 -12.41 -5.88
N LEU A 400 -17.02 -12.56 -5.76
CA LEU A 400 -16.35 -13.86 -5.95
C LEU A 400 -15.68 -14.36 -4.68
N VAL A 401 -16.24 -15.40 -4.08
CA VAL A 401 -15.76 -15.97 -2.81
C VAL A 401 -14.73 -17.10 -2.94
N ARG A 402 -14.47 -17.58 -4.17
CA ARG A 402 -13.50 -18.66 -4.43
C ARG A 402 -12.28 -18.11 -5.16
N VAL A 403 -11.10 -18.41 -4.62
CA VAL A 403 -9.79 -18.08 -5.18
C VAL A 403 -9.49 -18.92 -6.42
N GLY A 404 -8.61 -18.44 -7.29
CA GLY A 404 -8.23 -19.09 -8.55
C GLY A 404 -8.62 -18.28 -9.79
N TYR A 405 -8.70 -18.93 -10.94
CA TYR A 405 -9.06 -18.26 -12.19
C TYR A 405 -10.57 -18.32 -12.45
N ARG A 406 -11.11 -17.22 -12.98
CA ARG A 406 -12.44 -17.19 -13.55
C ARG A 406 -12.40 -16.62 -14.95
N TRP A 407 -13.00 -17.35 -15.88
CA TRP A 407 -13.14 -16.93 -17.27
C TRP A 407 -14.49 -16.27 -17.45
N TYR A 408 -14.52 -15.19 -18.22
CA TYR A 408 -15.74 -14.53 -18.63
C TYR A 408 -15.79 -14.50 -20.15
N ARG A 409 -16.94 -14.88 -20.71
CA ARG A 409 -17.21 -14.79 -22.13
C ARG A 409 -18.31 -13.76 -22.33
N VAL A 410 -18.01 -12.74 -23.10
CA VAL A 410 -18.96 -11.71 -23.47
C VAL A 410 -19.35 -11.92 -24.93
N ARG A 411 -20.64 -11.89 -25.24
CA ARG A 411 -21.20 -12.09 -26.58
C ARG A 411 -22.20 -11.00 -26.91
N ASN A 412 -22.16 -10.48 -28.13
CA ASN A 412 -23.19 -9.57 -28.62
C ASN A 412 -24.24 -10.31 -29.47
N ALA A 413 -25.32 -9.61 -29.85
CA ALA A 413 -26.39 -10.15 -30.69
C ALA A 413 -25.93 -10.59 -32.10
N ALA A 414 -24.80 -10.06 -32.59
CA ALA A 414 -24.21 -10.43 -33.87
C ALA A 414 -23.30 -11.68 -33.79
N GLY A 415 -23.25 -12.36 -32.64
CA GLY A 415 -22.46 -13.59 -32.44
C GLY A 415 -20.97 -13.36 -32.17
N ARG A 416 -20.48 -12.11 -32.17
CA ARG A 416 -19.08 -11.80 -31.85
C ARG A 416 -18.85 -12.03 -30.35
N GLN A 417 -17.73 -12.67 -30.02
CA GLN A 417 -17.39 -13.02 -28.64
C GLN A 417 -15.97 -12.63 -28.25
N VAL A 418 -15.79 -12.28 -26.97
CA VAL A 418 -14.48 -12.08 -26.34
C VAL A 418 -14.44 -12.85 -25.04
N VAL A 419 -13.32 -13.52 -24.79
CA VAL A 419 -13.08 -14.24 -23.53
C VAL A 419 -11.96 -13.53 -22.77
N VAL A 420 -12.20 -13.21 -21.51
CA VAL A 420 -11.21 -12.65 -20.59
C VAL A 420 -11.01 -13.57 -19.40
N ARG A 421 -9.77 -13.67 -18.91
CA ARG A 421 -9.43 -14.39 -17.69
C ARG A 421 -9.18 -13.39 -16.57
N VAL A 422 -9.81 -13.62 -15.42
CA VAL A 422 -9.63 -12.85 -14.19
C VAL A 422 -9.03 -13.78 -13.14
N ARG A 423 -7.97 -13.33 -12.46
CA ARG A 423 -7.36 -14.07 -11.34
C ARG A 423 -7.90 -13.50 -10.02
N ILE A 424 -8.40 -14.39 -9.18
CA ILE A 424 -8.95 -14.11 -7.85
C ILE A 424 -7.93 -14.61 -6.83
N ASN A 425 -7.34 -13.70 -6.07
CA ASN A 425 -6.30 -13.99 -5.09
C ASN A 425 -6.90 -14.12 -3.68
N VAL A 426 -6.11 -14.69 -2.78
CA VAL A 426 -6.47 -14.92 -1.38
C VAL A 426 -6.31 -13.65 -0.54
N CYS A 427 -6.64 -12.46 -1.07
CA CYS A 427 -6.56 -11.24 -0.25
C CYS A 427 -7.35 -11.46 1.04
N PRO A 428 -6.78 -11.12 2.21
CA PRO A 428 -7.51 -11.10 3.46
C PRO A 428 -8.75 -10.22 3.32
N LEU A 429 -9.80 -10.52 4.09
CA LEU A 429 -10.93 -9.63 4.20
C LEU A 429 -10.64 -8.62 5.32
N PRO A 430 -10.99 -7.34 5.13
CA PRO A 430 -10.91 -6.36 6.21
C PRO A 430 -11.83 -6.77 7.38
N ALA A 431 -11.48 -6.36 8.60
CA ALA A 431 -12.32 -6.59 9.78
C ALA A 431 -13.74 -6.01 9.59
N GLN A 432 -13.84 -4.80 9.05
CA GLN A 432 -15.11 -4.19 8.66
C GLN A 432 -15.61 -4.75 7.31
N ARG A 433 -16.77 -5.41 7.33
CA ARG A 433 -17.29 -6.18 6.18
C ARG A 433 -18.39 -5.49 5.38
N SER A 434 -18.56 -4.17 5.53
CA SER A 434 -19.55 -3.42 4.75
C SER A 434 -19.21 -3.54 3.26
N ALA A 435 -20.24 -3.46 2.40
CA ALA A 435 -20.03 -3.58 0.95
C ALA A 435 -19.07 -2.51 0.42
N ALA A 436 -19.22 -1.27 0.89
CA ALA A 436 -18.34 -0.15 0.52
C ALA A 436 -16.86 -0.44 0.82
N VAL A 437 -16.55 -0.97 2.01
CA VAL A 437 -15.16 -1.26 2.43
C VAL A 437 -14.58 -2.45 1.66
N VAL A 438 -15.33 -3.54 1.55
CA VAL A 438 -14.88 -4.74 0.80
C VAL A 438 -14.67 -4.43 -0.68
N ASP A 439 -15.50 -3.56 -1.25
CA ASP A 439 -15.41 -3.22 -2.67
C ASP A 439 -14.27 -2.22 -2.95
N ASN A 440 -13.78 -1.48 -1.93
CA ASN A 440 -12.66 -0.54 -2.06
C ASN A 440 -11.26 -1.14 -1.72
N THR A 441 -11.20 -2.22 -0.94
CA THR A 441 -9.96 -2.84 -0.44
C THR A 441 -9.25 -3.71 -1.46
N GLY A 442 -8.03 -3.44 -1.93
CA GLY A 442 -7.35 -4.34 -2.89
C GLY A 442 -6.11 -5.03 -2.32
N CYS A 443 -5.55 -6.00 -3.05
CA CYS A 443 -4.21 -6.51 -2.73
C CYS A 443 -3.43 -7.08 -3.93
N THR A 444 -2.10 -7.23 -3.80
CA THR A 444 -1.26 -8.13 -4.61
C THR A 444 -1.06 -9.47 -3.90
N GLY A 445 -0.76 -10.53 -4.66
CA GLY A 445 -0.56 -11.87 -4.11
C GLY A 445 0.89 -12.10 -3.64
N PRO A 446 1.13 -12.69 -2.46
CA PRO A 446 2.46 -13.12 -2.04
C PRO A 446 2.97 -14.31 -2.87
N THR A 447 4.29 -14.53 -2.85
CA THR A 447 4.95 -15.72 -3.40
C THR A 447 6.05 -16.17 -2.46
N SER A 448 6.17 -17.48 -2.23
CA SER A 448 7.21 -18.09 -1.39
C SER A 448 8.46 -18.43 -2.18
#